data_AF-A0A2M7HW82-F1
#
_entry.id   AF-A0A2M7HW82-F1
#
_cell.length_a   1.000
_cell.length_b   1.000
_cell.length_c   1.000
_cell.angle_alpha   90.00
_cell.angle_beta   90.00
_cell.angle_gamma   90.00
#
_symmetry.space_group_name_H-M   'P 1'
#
loop_
_entity.id
_entity.type
_entity.pdbx_description
1 polymer ?
#
loop_
_entity_poly.entity_id
_entity_poly.type
_entity_poly.pdbx_seq_one_letter_code
_entity_poly.pdbx_strand_id
1 'polypeptide(L)'
;MRIHSNFPNYKAYSQFAAIPNTLNVLRIYQHQGKETPEKMISSLADVHTVMNAPQLMRIKAAKLIQQKYHSYQQQKAGAEINTVGIKSLTNAKAGCSYFYNAQDELVARTPAKFQPAGKGNFKQLVRQDSQFVQLHIYNDTLDIDKSQYNLLMMDQLKHHPSICPALYVNDSTMIAHNGGIEVAQLIEQGDKIPLIHFKSLLEDLSSLHNENIFLHDIKPANLTYKGTHVRHIDVENLFAADYNDGEDGIICTPEYTTAHLTNAIFNGDPLADQNHDNYSILLSMIEATSGDFFQQSTTGNPQRLFGLQGSALTRAQYWIQEHIKPEYQTQVEAFVKLPGSNVDATPLIDMINWK
;
A
#
# COMPACT_ATOMS: atom_id res chain seq x y z
N MET A 1 -28.78 -26.48 38.43
CA MET A 1 -28.09 -25.23 38.08
C MET A 1 -27.67 -25.34 36.61
N ARG A 2 -28.46 -24.78 35.69
CA ARG A 2 -28.18 -24.78 34.25
C ARG A 2 -27.36 -23.53 33.93
N ILE A 3 -26.16 -23.69 33.39
CA ILE A 3 -25.39 -22.59 32.81
C ILE A 3 -25.39 -22.79 31.31
N HIS A 4 -26.03 -21.85 30.62
CA HIS A 4 -26.10 -21.78 29.16
C HIS A 4 -24.72 -21.49 28.56
N SER A 5 -24.34 -22.25 27.54
CA SER A 5 -23.22 -21.96 26.67
C SER A 5 -23.60 -20.84 25.69
N ASN A 6 -22.97 -19.68 25.82
CA ASN A 6 -22.98 -18.64 24.80
C ASN A 6 -21.58 -18.53 24.19
N PHE A 7 -21.34 -19.30 23.13
CA PHE A 7 -20.28 -19.04 22.16
C PHE A 7 -20.79 -19.33 20.76
N PRO A 8 -21.48 -18.39 20.09
CA PRO A 8 -21.65 -18.49 18.65
C PRO A 8 -20.47 -17.80 17.96
N ASN A 9 -19.92 -18.51 16.97
CA ASN A 9 -19.09 -18.00 15.87
C ASN A 9 -17.62 -17.64 16.16
N TYR A 10 -16.77 -18.68 16.26
CA TYR A 10 -15.37 -18.59 15.82
C TYR A 10 -15.19 -19.36 14.51
N LYS A 11 -15.37 -18.66 13.39
CA LYS A 11 -14.83 -19.08 12.09
C LYS A 11 -13.59 -18.24 11.80
N ALA A 12 -12.55 -18.91 11.30
CA ALA A 12 -11.23 -18.42 10.88
C ALA A 12 -10.14 -18.30 11.96
N TYR A 13 -9.52 -19.44 12.30
CA TYR A 13 -8.13 -19.51 12.78
C TYR A 13 -7.35 -20.46 11.85
N SER A 14 -6.93 -19.96 10.69
CA SER A 14 -6.03 -20.69 9.78
C SER A 14 -4.82 -19.87 9.32
N GLN A 15 -4.52 -18.73 9.97
CA GLN A 15 -3.39 -17.88 9.59
C GLN A 15 -2.08 -18.11 10.36
N PHE A 16 -2.01 -19.13 11.23
CA PHE A 16 -0.76 -19.56 11.87
C PHE A 16 -0.30 -20.91 11.33
N ALA A 17 -0.08 -21.00 10.02
CA ALA A 17 0.61 -22.13 9.41
C ALA A 17 2.03 -21.69 8.98
N ALA A 18 2.95 -21.57 9.95
CA ALA A 18 4.39 -21.70 9.73
C ALA A 18 5.16 -21.62 11.06
N ILE A 19 5.21 -22.72 11.83
CA ILE A 19 6.26 -22.90 12.85
C ILE A 19 6.84 -24.31 12.65
N PRO A 20 8.04 -24.45 12.04
CA PRO A 20 8.71 -25.73 11.95
C PRO A 20 9.42 -26.07 13.27
N ASN A 21 8.94 -27.17 13.83
CA ASN A 21 9.48 -27.91 14.95
C ASN A 21 10.97 -28.23 14.89
N THR A 22 11.62 -28.25 16.06
CA THR A 22 12.34 -29.41 16.64
C THR A 22 12.97 -28.98 17.97
N LEU A 23 12.59 -29.64 19.06
CA LEU A 23 13.34 -29.65 20.32
C LEU A 23 13.31 -31.09 20.83
N ASN A 24 14.48 -31.70 20.90
CA ASN A 24 14.69 -32.96 21.62
C ASN A 24 14.30 -32.75 23.08
N VAL A 25 13.73 -33.77 23.74
CA VAL A 25 14.10 -34.21 25.12
C VAL A 25 13.16 -35.33 25.65
N LEU A 26 13.83 -36.34 26.22
CA LEU A 26 13.49 -37.36 27.24
C LEU A 26 12.28 -38.31 27.07
N ARG A 27 12.63 -39.60 26.99
CA ARG A 27 11.77 -40.76 27.32
C ARG A 27 11.46 -40.79 28.82
N ILE A 28 10.19 -40.95 29.17
CA ILE A 28 9.79 -41.60 30.43
C ILE A 28 8.69 -42.62 30.11
N TYR A 29 8.86 -43.83 30.65
CA TYR A 29 8.03 -45.02 30.43
C TYR A 29 6.86 -45.14 31.43
N GLN A 30 5.97 -46.10 31.12
CA GLN A 30 4.90 -46.75 31.91
C GLN A 30 3.49 -46.16 31.63
N HIS A 31 2.46 -46.92 31.25
CA HIS A 31 2.05 -48.27 31.67
C HIS A 31 1.31 -49.04 30.56
N GLN A 32 1.29 -50.36 30.69
CA GLN A 32 0.76 -51.38 29.79
C GLN A 32 -0.73 -51.24 29.41
N GLY A 33 -1.03 -51.36 28.12
CA GLY A 33 -2.35 -51.61 27.55
C GLY A 33 -2.27 -51.49 26.02
N LYS A 34 -2.71 -52.50 25.26
CA LYS A 34 -2.68 -52.50 23.79
C LYS A 34 -3.47 -51.30 23.24
N GLU A 35 -2.79 -50.24 22.87
CA GLU A 35 -3.35 -49.17 22.05
C GLU A 35 -2.45 -48.96 20.85
N THR A 36 -3.09 -48.89 19.68
CA THR A 36 -2.51 -48.43 18.41
C THR A 36 -1.55 -47.28 18.64
N PRO A 37 -0.39 -47.21 17.93
CA PRO A 37 0.64 -46.22 18.20
C PRO A 37 0.02 -44.82 18.20
N GLU A 38 -0.13 -44.22 19.40
CA GLU A 38 -0.63 -42.87 19.54
C GLU A 38 0.30 -41.96 18.74
N LYS A 39 -0.24 -41.32 17.70
CA LYS A 39 0.52 -40.38 16.87
C LYS A 39 0.95 -39.21 17.76
N MET A 40 2.23 -39.18 18.12
CA MET A 40 2.80 -38.16 19.00
C MET A 40 2.71 -36.80 18.32
N ILE A 41 1.85 -35.90 18.84
CA ILE A 41 1.78 -34.51 18.39
C ILE A 41 3.00 -33.81 18.96
N SER A 42 4.07 -33.79 18.18
CA SER A 42 5.28 -33.06 18.53
C SER A 42 5.23 -31.63 18.00
N SER A 43 4.43 -31.41 16.95
CA SER A 43 4.52 -30.30 15.99
C SER A 43 3.21 -29.57 15.79
N LEU A 44 3.27 -28.29 15.45
CA LEU A 44 2.09 -27.54 14.97
C LEU A 44 1.55 -28.11 13.64
N ALA A 45 2.40 -28.69 12.80
CA ALA A 45 1.96 -29.41 11.61
C ALA A 45 1.11 -30.64 11.94
N ASP A 46 1.31 -31.25 13.11
CA ASP A 46 0.52 -32.40 13.56
C ASP A 46 -0.88 -31.96 14.04
N VAL A 47 -1.04 -30.70 14.49
CA VAL A 47 -2.28 -30.15 15.08
C VAL A 47 -3.45 -30.11 14.10
N HIS A 48 -3.19 -29.89 12.80
CA HIS A 48 -4.25 -29.86 11.78
C HIS A 48 -4.99 -31.19 11.62
N THR A 49 -4.40 -32.30 12.07
CA THR A 49 -5.02 -33.64 12.02
C THR A 49 -5.89 -33.97 13.24
N VAL A 50 -6.05 -33.02 14.19
CA VAL A 50 -6.50 -33.30 15.57
C VAL A 50 -7.99 -33.00 15.79
N MET A 51 -8.71 -32.47 14.80
CA MET A 51 -10.15 -32.18 14.93
C MET A 51 -10.99 -33.44 15.23
N ASN A 52 -10.59 -34.59 14.68
CA ASN A 52 -11.26 -35.88 14.87
C ASN A 52 -10.50 -36.83 15.83
N ALA A 53 -9.48 -36.31 16.52
CA ALA A 53 -8.63 -37.11 17.40
C ALA A 53 -9.23 -37.29 18.81
N PRO A 54 -8.78 -38.32 19.56
CA PRO A 54 -9.14 -38.50 20.96
C PRO A 54 -8.95 -37.21 21.79
N GLN A 55 -9.80 -37.00 22.80
CA GLN A 55 -9.80 -35.78 23.62
C GLN A 55 -8.42 -35.44 24.21
N LEU A 56 -7.65 -36.47 24.60
CA LEU A 56 -6.30 -36.30 25.12
C LEU A 56 -5.32 -35.67 24.09
N MET A 57 -5.44 -36.05 22.82
CA MET A 57 -4.64 -35.47 21.73
C MET A 57 -4.99 -34.00 21.47
N ARG A 58 -6.29 -33.65 21.54
CA ARG A 58 -6.75 -32.25 21.48
C ARG A 58 -6.19 -31.41 22.62
N ILE A 59 -6.14 -31.94 23.84
CA ILE A 59 -5.55 -31.26 25.01
C ILE A 59 -4.04 -31.06 24.82
N LYS A 60 -3.31 -32.10 24.35
CA LYS A 60 -1.86 -32.00 24.07
C LYS A 60 -1.57 -30.94 23.00
N ALA A 61 -2.33 -30.91 21.92
CA ALA A 61 -2.22 -29.89 20.87
C ALA A 61 -2.47 -28.47 21.40
N ALA A 62 -3.53 -28.27 22.19
CA ALA A 62 -3.86 -26.97 22.77
C ALA A 62 -2.73 -26.44 23.67
N LYS A 63 -2.14 -27.30 24.51
CA LYS A 63 -0.99 -26.94 25.35
C LYS A 63 0.23 -26.53 24.52
N LEU A 64 0.52 -27.27 23.45
CA LEU A 64 1.64 -26.94 22.55
C LEU A 64 1.42 -25.59 21.87
N ILE A 65 0.22 -25.32 21.35
CA ILE A 65 -0.15 -24.03 20.76
C ILE A 65 0.05 -22.91 21.78
N GLN A 66 -0.47 -23.08 23.00
CA GLN A 66 -0.37 -22.08 24.06
C GLN A 66 1.09 -21.79 24.43
N GLN A 67 1.93 -22.82 24.60
CA GLN A 67 3.35 -22.66 24.88
C GLN A 67 4.09 -21.92 23.76
N LYS A 68 3.82 -22.27 22.50
CA LYS A 68 4.42 -21.60 21.34
C LYS A 68 3.97 -20.13 21.24
N TYR A 69 2.70 -19.86 21.49
CA TYR A 69 2.17 -18.50 21.52
C TYR A 69 2.83 -17.65 22.63
N HIS A 70 2.96 -18.19 23.85
CA HIS A 70 3.66 -17.48 24.93
C HIS A 70 5.12 -17.19 24.59
N SER A 71 5.84 -18.17 24.02
CA SER A 71 7.22 -17.97 23.57
C SER A 71 7.33 -16.89 22.50
N TYR A 72 6.38 -16.86 21.55
CA TYR A 72 6.32 -15.82 20.53
C TYR A 72 6.05 -14.43 21.14
N GLN A 73 5.11 -14.32 22.08
CA GLN A 73 4.83 -13.05 22.76
C GLN A 73 6.04 -12.54 23.55
N GLN A 74 6.77 -13.42 24.22
CA GLN A 74 8.03 -13.07 24.90
C GLN A 74 9.10 -12.60 23.92
N GLN A 75 9.27 -13.27 22.78
CA GLN A 75 10.20 -12.85 21.73
C GLN A 75 9.82 -11.49 21.15
N LYS A 76 8.52 -11.25 20.90
CA LYS A 76 8.03 -9.96 20.40
C LYS A 76 8.31 -8.83 21.40
N ALA A 77 7.98 -9.05 22.68
CA ALA A 77 8.19 -8.06 23.72
C ALA A 77 9.68 -7.73 23.94
N GLY A 78 10.56 -8.72 23.77
CA GLY A 78 12.01 -8.55 23.89
C GLY A 78 12.73 -8.13 22.60
N ALA A 79 12.02 -7.98 21.47
CA ALA A 79 12.64 -7.57 20.21
C ALA A 79 12.99 -6.08 20.25
N GLU A 80 14.24 -5.77 19.90
CA GLU A 80 14.72 -4.39 19.78
C GLU A 80 14.10 -3.70 18.57
N ILE A 81 13.88 -2.39 18.73
CA ILE A 81 13.49 -1.49 17.64
C ILE A 81 14.77 -1.13 16.88
N ASN A 82 14.78 -1.33 15.56
CA ASN A 82 15.92 -1.00 14.72
C ASN A 82 16.00 0.51 14.41
N THR A 83 16.99 0.91 13.61
CA THR A 83 17.25 2.31 13.22
C THR A 83 16.11 2.97 12.44
N VAL A 84 15.16 2.20 11.91
CA VAL A 84 14.00 2.70 11.16
C VAL A 84 12.69 2.58 11.94
N GLY A 85 12.75 2.33 13.25
CA GLY A 85 11.56 2.31 14.11
C GLY A 85 10.77 0.99 14.07
N ILE A 86 11.36 -0.10 13.58
CA ILE A 86 10.68 -1.39 13.39
C ILE A 86 11.29 -2.51 14.25
N LYS A 87 10.44 -3.33 14.87
CA LYS A 87 10.82 -4.62 15.47
C LYS A 87 10.71 -5.74 14.42
N SER A 88 11.69 -6.62 14.36
CA SER A 88 11.70 -7.75 13.42
C SER A 88 11.75 -9.09 14.14
N LEU A 89 10.85 -10.01 13.77
CA LEU A 89 10.88 -11.40 14.18
C LEU A 89 11.02 -12.30 12.95
N THR A 90 12.17 -12.95 12.82
CA THR A 90 12.47 -13.81 11.67
C THR A 90 12.34 -15.29 12.02
N ASN A 91 11.46 -15.99 11.30
CA ASN A 91 11.41 -17.44 11.27
C ASN A 91 12.28 -17.95 10.12
N ALA A 92 13.57 -18.14 10.38
CA ALA A 92 14.55 -18.56 9.37
C ALA A 92 14.16 -19.86 8.66
N LYS A 93 13.54 -20.81 9.39
CA LYS A 93 13.09 -22.09 8.81
C LYS A 93 11.92 -21.92 7.84
N ALA A 94 11.05 -20.93 8.07
CA ALA A 94 9.93 -20.62 7.19
C ALA A 94 10.28 -19.58 6.11
N GLY A 95 11.48 -18.99 6.17
CA GLY A 95 11.89 -17.91 5.26
C GLY A 95 11.02 -16.65 5.37
N CYS A 96 10.33 -16.47 6.51
CA CYS A 96 9.38 -15.40 6.75
C CYS A 96 9.83 -14.53 7.93
N SER A 97 9.75 -13.21 7.76
CA SER A 97 9.94 -12.25 8.83
C SER A 97 8.64 -11.47 9.04
N TYR A 98 8.35 -11.13 10.28
CA TYR A 98 7.22 -10.31 10.69
C TYR A 98 7.74 -9.02 11.31
N PHE A 99 7.11 -7.91 10.97
CA PHE A 99 7.56 -6.58 11.33
C PHE A 99 6.48 -5.87 12.13
N TYR A 100 6.88 -5.25 13.23
CA TYR A 100 5.97 -4.58 14.16
C TYR A 100 6.44 -3.16 14.42
N ASN A 101 5.49 -2.26 14.68
CA ASN A 101 5.81 -0.92 15.16
C ASN A 101 6.19 -0.94 16.65
N ALA A 102 6.50 0.24 17.20
CA ALA A 102 6.85 0.40 18.60
C ALA A 102 5.72 -0.03 19.57
N GLN A 103 4.46 0.03 19.11
CA GLN A 103 3.25 -0.35 19.83
C GLN A 103 2.91 -1.85 19.70
N ASP A 104 3.83 -2.66 19.15
CA ASP A 104 3.69 -4.10 18.98
C ASP A 104 2.58 -4.55 18.00
N GLU A 105 2.14 -3.64 17.13
CA GLU A 105 1.18 -3.89 16.05
C GLU A 105 1.90 -4.42 14.82
N LEU A 106 1.32 -5.44 14.16
CA LEU A 106 1.89 -6.02 12.95
C LEU A 106 1.68 -5.04 11.78
N VAL A 107 2.78 -4.61 11.15
CA VAL A 107 2.72 -3.68 10.01
C VAL A 107 3.06 -4.33 8.68
N ALA A 108 3.91 -5.36 8.69
CA ALA A 108 4.32 -6.04 7.47
C ALA A 108 4.81 -7.47 7.73
N ARG A 109 4.89 -8.26 6.66
CA ARG A 109 5.64 -9.53 6.65
C ARG A 109 6.31 -9.74 5.29
N THR A 110 7.39 -10.50 5.27
CA THR A 110 8.00 -10.87 3.98
C THR A 110 7.05 -11.76 3.16
N PRO A 111 6.92 -11.52 1.85
CA PRO A 111 6.19 -12.42 0.97
C PRO A 111 6.96 -13.74 0.78
N ALA A 112 6.21 -14.82 0.56
CA ALA A 112 6.79 -16.16 0.43
C ALA A 112 7.45 -16.42 -0.94
N LYS A 113 6.96 -15.78 -2.01
CA LYS A 113 7.40 -16.06 -3.38
C LYS A 113 8.36 -14.99 -3.89
N PHE A 114 9.53 -15.43 -4.33
CA PHE A 114 10.41 -14.61 -5.15
C PHE A 114 9.79 -14.37 -6.53
N GLN A 115 10.03 -13.18 -7.08
CA GLN A 115 9.66 -12.80 -8.43
C GLN A 115 10.91 -12.36 -9.20
N PRO A 116 10.99 -12.58 -10.52
CA PRO A 116 11.97 -11.92 -11.37
C PRO A 116 11.84 -10.40 -11.27
N ALA A 117 12.97 -9.71 -11.35
CA ALA A 117 13.07 -8.26 -11.17
C ALA A 117 12.22 -7.46 -12.17
N GLY A 118 11.31 -6.62 -11.68
CA GLY A 118 10.98 -5.35 -12.34
C GLY A 118 11.97 -4.30 -11.85
N LYS A 119 12.70 -3.63 -12.74
CA LYS A 119 13.67 -2.59 -12.37
C LYS A 119 12.98 -1.22 -12.39
N GLY A 120 12.88 -0.57 -11.23
CA GLY A 120 12.66 0.88 -11.15
C GLY A 120 13.97 1.65 -11.32
N ASN A 121 14.01 2.90 -10.87
CA ASN A 121 15.26 3.70 -10.80
C ASN A 121 15.90 3.67 -9.39
N PHE A 122 15.08 3.55 -8.35
CA PHE A 122 15.48 3.57 -6.94
C PHE A 122 15.39 2.18 -6.28
N LYS A 123 14.28 1.47 -6.55
CA LYS A 123 13.89 0.21 -5.90
C LYS A 123 13.52 -0.87 -6.91
N GLN A 124 13.70 -2.12 -6.50
CA GLN A 124 13.43 -3.31 -7.31
C GLN A 124 12.44 -4.21 -6.59
N LEU A 125 11.39 -4.69 -7.28
CA LEU A 125 10.53 -5.74 -6.75
C LEU A 125 11.30 -7.07 -6.65
N VAL A 126 11.32 -7.68 -5.46
CA VAL A 126 12.06 -8.93 -5.19
C VAL A 126 11.12 -10.08 -4.82
N ARG A 127 10.06 -9.79 -4.04
CA ARG A 127 9.07 -10.79 -3.64
C ARG A 127 7.67 -10.22 -3.68
N GLN A 128 6.69 -11.09 -3.94
CA GLN A 128 5.28 -10.74 -3.93
C GLN A 128 4.41 -11.92 -3.57
N ASP A 129 3.34 -11.67 -2.80
CA ASP A 129 2.20 -12.56 -2.68
C ASP A 129 0.89 -11.75 -2.78
N SER A 130 -0.25 -12.35 -2.45
CA SER A 130 -1.55 -11.67 -2.58
C SER A 130 -1.74 -10.47 -1.63
N GLN A 131 -0.91 -10.36 -0.59
CA GLN A 131 -1.04 -9.36 0.48
C GLN A 131 0.10 -8.35 0.50
N PHE A 132 1.33 -8.76 0.20
CA PHE A 132 2.52 -7.91 0.33
C PHE A 132 3.44 -8.00 -0.88
N VAL A 133 4.18 -6.92 -1.09
CA VAL A 133 5.34 -6.82 -1.98
C VAL A 133 6.57 -6.44 -1.17
N GLN A 134 7.72 -7.00 -1.53
CA GLN A 134 9.01 -6.65 -0.95
C GLN A 134 9.87 -6.00 -2.01
N LEU A 135 10.38 -4.82 -1.68
CA LEU A 135 11.23 -4.00 -2.51
C LEU A 135 12.65 -3.99 -1.94
N HIS A 136 13.65 -4.16 -2.79
CA HIS A 136 15.05 -3.94 -2.44
C HIS A 136 15.49 -2.58 -2.94
N ILE A 137 16.13 -1.82 -2.05
CA ILE A 137 16.71 -0.52 -2.33
C ILE A 137 18.15 -0.75 -2.74
N TYR A 138 18.49 -0.40 -3.98
CA TYR A 138 19.85 -0.56 -4.52
C TYR A 138 20.49 0.78 -4.90
N ASN A 139 19.73 1.87 -4.82
CA ASN A 139 20.20 3.22 -5.12
C ASN A 139 19.71 4.20 -4.05
N ASP A 140 20.37 4.22 -2.89
CA ASP A 140 20.00 5.05 -1.74
C ASP A 140 20.63 6.45 -1.84
N THR A 141 20.40 7.14 -2.96
CA THR A 141 20.93 8.50 -3.19
C THR A 141 20.09 9.59 -2.54
N LEU A 142 18.90 9.24 -2.04
CA LEU A 142 18.02 10.16 -1.34
C LEU A 142 18.35 10.10 0.15
N ASP A 143 18.69 11.24 0.76
CA ASP A 143 18.96 11.35 2.20
C ASP A 143 17.63 11.39 2.98
N ILE A 144 16.85 10.30 2.90
CA ILE A 144 15.56 10.19 3.56
C ILE A 144 15.78 9.78 5.01
N ASP A 145 15.23 10.52 5.96
CA ASP A 145 15.06 10.02 7.33
C ASP A 145 14.00 8.89 7.33
N LYS A 146 14.49 7.66 7.21
CA LYS A 146 13.69 6.44 7.15
C LYS A 146 12.83 6.23 8.40
N SER A 147 13.28 6.71 9.56
CA SER A 147 12.52 6.60 10.80
C SER A 147 11.35 7.60 10.79
N GLN A 148 11.60 8.85 10.43
CA GLN A 148 10.57 9.88 10.30
C GLN A 148 9.55 9.53 9.22
N TYR A 149 10.02 9.03 8.07
CA TYR A 149 9.15 8.49 7.01
C TYR A 149 8.24 7.40 7.56
N ASN A 150 8.80 6.37 8.21
CA ASN A 150 8.01 5.27 8.75
C ASN A 150 6.98 5.73 9.79
N LEU A 151 7.34 6.67 10.67
CA LEU A 151 6.40 7.27 11.62
C LEU A 151 5.23 7.94 10.89
N LEU A 152 5.52 8.78 9.88
CA LEU A 152 4.50 9.42 9.06
C LEU A 152 3.57 8.39 8.39
N MET A 153 4.14 7.34 7.79
CA MET A 153 3.37 6.28 7.14
C MET A 153 2.45 5.53 8.10
N MET A 154 2.94 5.19 9.30
CA MET A 154 2.23 4.37 10.28
C MET A 154 1.25 5.16 11.14
N ASP A 155 1.47 6.47 11.34
CA ASP A 155 0.64 7.29 12.21
C ASP A 155 -0.38 8.13 11.46
N GLN A 156 -0.01 8.71 10.32
CA GLN A 156 -0.92 9.57 9.54
C GLN A 156 -1.53 8.77 8.38
N LEU A 157 -0.70 8.26 7.46
CA LEU A 157 -1.19 7.61 6.24
C LEU A 157 -1.96 6.30 6.46
N LYS A 158 -1.87 5.67 7.65
CA LYS A 158 -2.70 4.50 8.00
C LYS A 158 -4.21 4.77 7.91
N HIS A 159 -4.63 6.03 7.98
CA HIS A 159 -6.02 6.44 7.91
C HIS A 159 -6.53 6.61 6.47
N HIS A 160 -5.65 6.45 5.47
CA HIS A 160 -5.92 6.66 4.04
C HIS A 160 -5.67 5.35 3.26
N PRO A 161 -6.58 4.36 3.32
CA PRO A 161 -6.34 2.99 2.86
C PRO A 161 -6.14 2.85 1.34
N SER A 162 -6.44 3.88 0.54
CA SER A 162 -6.14 3.95 -0.88
C SER A 162 -4.71 4.41 -1.15
N ILE A 163 -4.00 4.92 -0.14
CA ILE A 163 -2.56 5.19 -0.19
C ILE A 163 -1.83 3.98 0.36
N CYS A 164 -0.89 3.44 -0.41
CA CYS A 164 -0.20 2.19 -0.13
C CYS A 164 1.29 2.45 0.06
N PRO A 165 1.70 2.99 1.21
CA PRO A 165 3.10 3.25 1.48
C PRO A 165 3.89 1.95 1.62
N ALA A 166 5.18 2.03 1.28
CA ALA A 166 6.14 0.97 1.47
C ALA A 166 6.96 1.29 2.73
N LEU A 167 6.88 0.47 3.77
CA LEU A 167 7.59 0.72 5.02
C LEU A 167 9.04 0.23 4.92
N TYR A 168 9.99 1.04 5.34
CA TYR A 168 11.37 0.59 5.54
C TYR A 168 11.38 -0.43 6.68
N VAL A 169 11.89 -1.63 6.44
CA VAL A 169 12.07 -2.64 7.49
C VAL A 169 13.54 -2.80 7.88
N ASN A 170 14.43 -2.24 7.07
CA ASN A 170 15.84 -1.96 7.31
C ASN A 170 16.34 -1.02 6.19
N ASP A 171 17.62 -0.66 6.21
CA ASP A 171 18.20 0.32 5.29
C ASP A 171 18.09 -0.04 3.80
N SER A 172 17.92 -1.32 3.47
CA SER A 172 17.96 -1.85 2.10
C SER A 172 16.67 -2.53 1.64
N THR A 173 15.64 -2.55 2.50
CA THR A 173 14.41 -3.31 2.25
C THR A 173 13.19 -2.52 2.67
N MET A 174 12.22 -2.45 1.77
CA MET A 174 10.87 -1.95 2.06
C MET A 174 9.84 -3.04 1.84
N ILE A 175 8.73 -2.96 2.58
CA ILE A 175 7.57 -3.85 2.39
C ILE A 175 6.31 -3.01 2.31
N ALA A 176 5.51 -3.23 1.27
CA ALA A 176 4.23 -2.57 1.07
C ALA A 176 3.12 -3.60 0.97
N HIS A 177 1.88 -3.16 1.18
CA HIS A 177 0.72 -3.95 0.78
C HIS A 177 0.69 -4.10 -0.75
N ASN A 178 0.27 -5.28 -1.22
CA ASN A 178 0.11 -5.52 -2.63
C ASN A 178 -1.14 -4.78 -3.16
N GLY A 179 -0.88 -3.65 -3.84
CA GLY A 179 -1.87 -2.77 -4.46
C GLY A 179 -2.52 -3.31 -5.73
N GLY A 180 -1.99 -4.37 -6.34
CA GLY A 180 -2.52 -4.98 -7.56
C GLY A 180 -1.60 -4.79 -8.77
N ILE A 181 -2.20 -4.58 -9.94
CA ILE A 181 -1.49 -4.35 -11.21
C ILE A 181 -1.37 -2.84 -11.43
N GLU A 182 -0.23 -2.35 -11.91
CA GLU A 182 -0.04 -0.93 -12.24
C GLU A 182 -1.07 -0.47 -13.30
N VAL A 183 -1.61 0.73 -13.12
CA VAL A 183 -2.62 1.28 -14.04
C VAL A 183 -2.01 1.56 -15.41
N ALA A 184 -0.76 2.01 -15.47
CA ALA A 184 -0.01 2.15 -16.72
C ALA A 184 0.02 0.84 -17.53
N GLN A 185 0.31 -0.28 -16.87
CA GLN A 185 0.35 -1.60 -17.52
C GLN A 185 -1.02 -2.01 -18.08
N LEU A 186 -2.12 -1.67 -17.39
CA LEU A 186 -3.47 -1.93 -17.89
C LEU A 186 -3.79 -1.08 -19.12
N ILE A 187 -3.43 0.20 -19.09
CA ILE A 187 -3.57 1.12 -20.24
C ILE A 187 -2.79 0.60 -21.45
N GLU A 188 -1.55 0.14 -21.27
CA GLU A 188 -0.73 -0.46 -22.33
C GLU A 188 -1.37 -1.72 -22.94
N GLN A 189 -2.13 -2.48 -22.15
CA GLN A 189 -2.87 -3.65 -22.60
C GLN A 189 -4.21 -3.30 -23.28
N GLY A 190 -4.58 -2.02 -23.31
CA GLY A 190 -5.86 -1.54 -23.82
C GLY A 190 -7.02 -1.71 -22.85
N ASP A 191 -6.74 -2.08 -21.59
CA ASP A 191 -7.74 -2.19 -20.54
C ASP A 191 -8.14 -0.81 -20.03
N LYS A 192 -9.39 -0.72 -19.56
CA LYS A 192 -9.97 0.49 -18.98
C LYS A 192 -10.41 0.24 -17.55
N ILE A 193 -10.23 1.23 -16.69
CA ILE A 193 -10.65 1.15 -15.29
C ILE A 193 -11.99 1.89 -15.14
N PRO A 194 -13.02 1.27 -14.54
CA PRO A 194 -14.26 1.96 -14.22
C PRO A 194 -14.02 3.18 -13.31
N LEU A 195 -14.60 4.32 -13.68
CA LEU A 195 -14.44 5.59 -12.97
C LEU A 195 -14.69 5.45 -11.46
N ILE A 196 -15.77 4.76 -11.09
CA ILE A 196 -16.18 4.56 -9.69
C ILE A 196 -15.08 3.95 -8.79
N HIS A 197 -14.12 3.21 -9.37
CA HIS A 197 -13.02 2.59 -8.61
C HIS A 197 -11.96 3.59 -8.13
N PHE A 198 -11.99 4.84 -8.60
CA PHE A 198 -11.14 5.94 -8.12
C PHE A 198 -11.71 6.66 -6.90
N LYS A 199 -12.98 6.38 -6.53
CA LYS A 199 -13.70 7.19 -5.54
C LYS A 199 -13.00 7.23 -4.18
N SER A 200 -12.59 6.08 -3.65
CA SER A 200 -11.90 6.03 -2.35
C SER A 200 -10.54 6.73 -2.37
N LEU A 201 -9.83 6.68 -3.51
CA LEU A 201 -8.57 7.40 -3.68
C LEU A 201 -8.78 8.91 -3.64
N LEU A 202 -9.84 9.43 -4.26
CA LEU A 202 -10.14 10.87 -4.20
C LEU A 202 -10.68 11.31 -2.84
N GLU A 203 -11.41 10.45 -2.12
CA GLU A 203 -11.79 10.69 -0.72
C GLU A 203 -10.53 10.82 0.16
N ASP A 204 -9.59 9.88 0.03
CA ASP A 204 -8.33 9.89 0.77
C ASP A 204 -7.45 11.08 0.39
N LEU A 205 -7.36 11.42 -0.91
CA LEU A 205 -6.60 12.56 -1.40
C LEU A 205 -7.15 13.89 -0.86
N SER A 206 -8.48 14.05 -0.85
CA SER A 206 -9.10 15.24 -0.26
C SER A 206 -8.83 15.34 1.24
N SER A 207 -8.79 14.21 1.96
CA SER A 207 -8.43 14.21 3.39
C SER A 207 -6.98 14.61 3.59
N LEU A 208 -6.05 14.08 2.80
CA LEU A 208 -4.63 14.46 2.85
C LEU A 208 -4.43 15.96 2.60
N HIS A 209 -5.13 16.55 1.64
CA HIS A 209 -5.04 18.00 1.38
C HIS A 209 -5.51 18.83 2.58
N ASN A 210 -6.54 18.38 3.31
CA ASN A 210 -6.98 19.05 4.55
C ASN A 210 -5.94 18.95 5.69
N GLU A 211 -5.04 17.97 5.61
CA GLU A 211 -3.95 17.74 6.55
C GLU A 211 -2.63 18.40 6.08
N ASN A 212 -2.65 19.13 4.96
CA ASN A 212 -1.48 19.72 4.28
C ASN A 212 -0.43 18.67 3.89
N ILE A 213 -0.90 17.52 3.39
CA ILE A 213 -0.07 16.46 2.83
C ILE A 213 -0.37 16.36 1.33
N PHE A 214 0.68 16.41 0.51
CA PHE A 214 0.56 16.42 -0.96
C PHE A 214 1.45 15.35 -1.59
N LEU A 215 0.95 14.64 -2.60
CA LEU A 215 1.60 13.44 -3.14
C LEU A 215 2.63 13.75 -4.24
N HIS A 216 2.39 14.77 -5.05
CA HIS A 216 3.27 15.35 -6.08
C HIS A 216 3.75 14.45 -7.24
N ASP A 217 3.65 13.13 -7.16
CA ASP A 217 4.00 12.22 -8.26
C ASP A 217 2.86 11.25 -8.63
N ILE A 218 1.62 11.76 -8.66
CA ILE A 218 0.45 10.99 -9.11
C ILE A 218 0.52 10.77 -10.62
N LYS A 219 0.57 9.50 -11.03
CA LYS A 219 0.54 9.07 -12.44
C LYS A 219 0.10 7.61 -12.54
N PRO A 220 -0.35 7.13 -13.71
CA PRO A 220 -0.74 5.72 -13.89
C PRO A 220 0.33 4.70 -13.48
N ALA A 221 1.61 5.02 -13.58
CA ALA A 221 2.69 4.12 -13.13
C ALA A 221 2.79 4.03 -11.59
N ASN A 222 2.33 5.05 -10.86
CA ASN A 222 2.25 5.06 -9.39
C ASN A 222 0.84 4.76 -8.88
N LEU A 223 -0.09 4.40 -9.79
CA LEU A 223 -1.40 3.91 -9.44
C LEU A 223 -1.45 2.40 -9.67
N THR A 224 -2.15 1.69 -8.80
CA THR A 224 -2.39 0.25 -8.92
C THR A 224 -3.88 -0.06 -8.83
N TYR A 225 -4.30 -1.14 -9.46
CA TYR A 225 -5.69 -1.57 -9.49
C TYR A 225 -5.83 -3.01 -9.02
N LYS A 226 -6.76 -3.22 -8.08
CA LYS A 226 -7.09 -4.53 -7.51
C LYS A 226 -8.59 -4.76 -7.47
N GLY A 227 -9.16 -5.05 -8.64
CA GLY A 227 -10.54 -5.50 -8.83
C GLY A 227 -11.61 -4.42 -8.62
N THR A 228 -11.57 -3.67 -7.52
CA THR A 228 -12.62 -2.68 -7.19
C THR A 228 -12.08 -1.35 -6.71
N HIS A 229 -10.77 -1.24 -6.50
CA HIS A 229 -10.15 -0.03 -5.96
C HIS A 229 -8.87 0.28 -6.72
N VAL A 230 -8.69 1.56 -7.01
CA VAL A 230 -7.41 2.14 -7.40
C VAL A 230 -6.67 2.60 -6.14
N ARG A 231 -5.36 2.40 -6.10
CA ARG A 231 -4.50 2.75 -4.96
C ARG A 231 -3.24 3.48 -5.45
N HIS A 232 -2.75 4.44 -4.69
CA HIS A 232 -1.50 5.14 -4.97
C HIS A 232 -0.33 4.50 -4.22
N ILE A 233 0.76 4.22 -4.92
CA ILE A 233 2.02 3.70 -4.39
C ILE A 233 3.13 4.73 -4.64
N ASP A 234 4.35 4.45 -4.18
CA ASP A 234 5.53 5.31 -4.45
C ASP A 234 5.36 6.74 -3.88
N VAL A 235 5.17 6.83 -2.56
CA VAL A 235 4.84 8.06 -1.82
C VAL A 235 6.03 8.63 -1.03
N GLU A 236 7.24 8.16 -1.30
CA GLU A 236 8.46 8.59 -0.62
C GLU A 236 8.77 10.08 -0.82
N ASN A 237 8.27 10.67 -1.92
CA ASN A 237 8.47 12.07 -2.29
C ASN A 237 7.31 12.99 -1.92
N LEU A 238 6.34 12.51 -1.11
CA LEU A 238 5.25 13.37 -0.66
C LEU A 238 5.81 14.58 0.08
N PHE A 239 5.04 15.66 0.08
CA PHE A 239 5.25 16.83 0.93
C PHE A 239 4.43 16.69 2.21
N ALA A 240 5.08 16.94 3.34
CA ALA A 240 4.46 17.08 4.65
C ALA A 240 5.39 17.89 5.55
N ALA A 241 4.85 18.85 6.30
CA ALA A 241 5.63 19.84 7.07
C ALA A 241 6.69 19.22 8.01
N ASP A 242 6.39 18.06 8.59
CA ASP A 242 7.29 17.34 9.50
C ASP A 242 8.04 16.18 8.79
N TYR A 243 8.29 16.25 7.49
CA TYR A 243 9.05 15.21 6.76
C TYR A 243 9.81 15.76 5.56
N ASN A 244 9.12 16.45 4.65
CA ASN A 244 9.69 17.00 3.43
C ASN A 244 8.93 18.29 3.12
N ASP A 245 9.64 19.40 3.22
CA ASP A 245 9.15 20.75 2.98
C ASP A 245 9.45 21.26 1.55
N GLY A 246 9.92 20.37 0.67
CA GLY A 246 10.17 20.68 -0.74
C GLY A 246 11.39 21.55 -0.99
N GLU A 247 12.27 21.79 -0.01
CA GLU A 247 13.52 22.55 -0.20
C GLU A 247 14.42 21.95 -1.30
N ASP A 248 14.45 20.62 -1.42
CA ASP A 248 15.20 19.89 -2.46
C ASP A 248 14.48 19.84 -3.82
N GLY A 249 13.36 20.55 -3.94
CA GLY A 249 12.52 20.61 -5.12
C GLY A 249 11.41 19.57 -5.15
N ILE A 250 10.59 19.66 -6.19
CA ILE A 250 9.38 18.85 -6.35
C ILE A 250 9.64 17.76 -7.37
N ILE A 251 9.57 16.51 -6.92
CA ILE A 251 9.64 15.36 -7.82
C ILE A 251 8.26 15.14 -8.42
N CYS A 252 8.17 15.31 -9.73
CA CYS A 252 6.93 15.14 -10.49
C CYS A 252 7.24 14.59 -11.88
N THR A 253 6.23 13.95 -12.48
CA THR A 253 6.33 13.42 -13.84
C THR A 253 5.86 14.47 -14.85
N PRO A 254 6.71 14.89 -15.82
CA PRO A 254 6.41 16.00 -16.74
C PRO A 254 5.06 15.93 -17.46
N GLU A 255 4.60 14.72 -17.77
CA GLU A 255 3.35 14.45 -18.46
C GLU A 255 2.09 14.73 -17.62
N TYR A 256 2.21 14.74 -16.29
CA TYR A 256 1.09 14.93 -15.36
C TYR A 256 1.16 16.27 -14.62
N THR A 257 2.11 17.13 -14.98
CA THR A 257 2.28 18.47 -14.39
C THR A 257 2.45 19.56 -15.46
N THR A 258 2.70 20.79 -15.02
CA THR A 258 2.98 21.94 -15.88
C THR A 258 4.04 22.84 -15.24
N ALA A 259 4.88 23.50 -16.04
CA ALA A 259 5.88 24.43 -15.54
C ALA A 259 5.24 25.63 -14.81
N HIS A 260 4.07 26.08 -15.28
CA HIS A 260 3.29 27.11 -14.58
C HIS A 260 2.87 26.67 -13.18
N LEU A 261 2.46 25.42 -13.01
CA LEU A 261 2.03 24.87 -11.72
C LEU A 261 3.22 24.63 -10.77
N THR A 262 4.33 24.08 -11.27
CA THR A 262 5.55 23.95 -10.45
C THR A 262 6.09 25.32 -10.02
N ASN A 263 6.03 26.32 -10.90
CA ASN A 263 6.40 27.70 -10.55
C ASN A 263 5.46 28.29 -9.49
N ALA A 264 4.16 27.99 -9.54
CA ALA A 264 3.22 28.44 -8.51
C ALA A 264 3.57 27.86 -7.14
N ILE A 265 3.95 26.57 -7.07
CA ILE A 265 4.43 25.94 -5.84
C ILE A 265 5.72 26.62 -5.33
N PHE A 266 6.72 26.80 -6.20
CA PHE A 266 7.97 27.48 -5.82
C PHE A 266 7.78 28.93 -5.36
N ASN A 267 6.72 29.60 -5.82
CA ASN A 267 6.37 30.95 -5.39
C ASN A 267 5.48 30.98 -4.13
N GLY A 268 5.15 29.81 -3.55
CA GLY A 268 4.34 29.70 -2.33
C GLY A 268 2.86 30.04 -2.53
N ASP A 269 2.30 29.78 -3.71
CA ASP A 269 0.85 29.88 -3.90
C ASP A 269 0.15 28.82 -3.02
N PRO A 270 -0.75 29.22 -2.10
CA PRO A 270 -1.31 28.35 -1.09
C PRO A 270 -2.17 27.20 -1.62
N LEU A 271 -2.59 27.24 -2.90
CA LEU A 271 -3.38 26.18 -3.52
C LEU A 271 -2.58 25.36 -4.54
N ALA A 272 -1.32 25.70 -4.80
CA ALA A 272 -0.58 25.10 -5.91
C ALA A 272 -0.29 23.61 -5.70
N ASP A 273 0.04 23.17 -4.49
CA ASP A 273 0.26 21.75 -4.18
C ASP A 273 -1.03 20.93 -4.33
N GLN A 274 -2.15 21.42 -3.79
CA GLN A 274 -3.47 20.82 -3.99
C GLN A 274 -3.85 20.78 -5.49
N ASN A 275 -3.63 21.86 -6.21
CA ASN A 275 -3.88 21.94 -7.66
C ASN A 275 -2.99 20.97 -8.44
N HIS A 276 -1.77 20.73 -7.98
CA HIS A 276 -0.86 19.76 -8.56
C HIS A 276 -1.40 18.35 -8.49
N ASP A 277 -1.77 17.90 -7.29
CA ASP A 277 -2.35 16.59 -7.09
C ASP A 277 -3.69 16.43 -7.85
N ASN A 278 -4.56 17.43 -7.78
CA ASN A 278 -5.85 17.40 -8.48
C ASN A 278 -5.66 17.35 -10.00
N TYR A 279 -4.74 18.13 -10.55
CA TYR A 279 -4.46 18.10 -11.99
C TYR A 279 -3.90 16.72 -12.39
N SER A 280 -2.94 16.20 -11.63
CA SER A 280 -2.27 14.93 -11.89
C SER A 280 -3.24 13.74 -11.83
N ILE A 281 -4.10 13.68 -10.80
CA ILE A 281 -5.09 12.61 -10.66
C ILE A 281 -6.18 12.72 -11.72
N LEU A 282 -6.64 13.92 -12.08
CA LEU A 282 -7.63 14.12 -13.13
C LEU A 282 -7.10 13.61 -14.49
N LEU A 283 -5.87 13.96 -14.84
CA LEU A 283 -5.24 13.44 -16.06
C LEU A 283 -5.09 11.91 -16.02
N SER A 284 -4.67 11.36 -14.88
CA SER A 284 -4.55 9.91 -14.69
C SER A 284 -5.90 9.19 -14.84
N MET A 285 -6.98 9.78 -14.33
CA MET A 285 -8.34 9.25 -14.45
C MET A 285 -8.84 9.29 -15.89
N ILE A 286 -8.64 10.41 -16.58
CA ILE A 286 -8.99 10.55 -18.00
C ILE A 286 -8.29 9.46 -18.81
N GLU A 287 -6.99 9.26 -18.58
CA GLU A 287 -6.22 8.26 -19.31
C GLU A 287 -6.64 6.82 -18.98
N ALA A 288 -6.78 6.48 -17.70
CA ALA A 288 -7.13 5.14 -17.26
C ALA A 288 -8.55 4.70 -17.67
N THR A 289 -9.47 5.65 -17.82
CA THR A 289 -10.84 5.39 -18.26
C THR A 289 -10.98 5.41 -19.79
N SER A 290 -10.13 6.17 -20.49
CA SER A 290 -10.16 6.28 -21.96
C SER A 290 -9.31 5.20 -22.65
N GLY A 291 -8.21 4.76 -22.05
CA GLY A 291 -7.32 3.68 -22.52
C GLY A 291 -6.12 4.11 -23.37
N ASP A 292 -6.06 5.36 -23.87
CA ASP A 292 -4.98 5.78 -24.80
C ASP A 292 -4.71 7.30 -24.82
N PHE A 293 -5.06 8.04 -23.76
CA PHE A 293 -5.12 9.51 -23.80
C PHE A 293 -3.79 10.19 -24.18
N PHE A 294 -2.63 9.67 -23.72
CA PHE A 294 -1.31 10.22 -24.04
C PHE A 294 -0.48 9.40 -25.04
N GLN A 295 -0.92 8.19 -25.43
CA GLN A 295 -0.19 7.30 -26.35
C GLN A 295 0.03 7.89 -27.76
N GLN A 296 -0.75 8.90 -28.16
CA GLN A 296 -0.64 9.55 -29.48
C GLN A 296 0.39 10.70 -29.54
N SER A 297 1.12 11.01 -28.48
CA SER A 297 2.11 12.10 -28.50
C SER A 297 3.48 11.62 -29.03
N THR A 298 3.70 11.77 -30.33
CA THR A 298 4.89 11.29 -31.06
C THR A 298 6.13 12.17 -30.93
N THR A 299 6.16 13.14 -30.01
CA THR A 299 7.29 14.04 -29.82
C THR A 299 7.61 14.09 -28.35
N GLY A 300 8.89 13.83 -28.00
CA GLY A 300 9.37 13.87 -26.62
C GLY A 300 8.76 15.06 -25.90
N ASN A 301 8.00 14.79 -24.84
CA ASN A 301 7.15 15.79 -24.20
C ASN A 301 7.94 16.41 -23.04
N PRO A 302 8.66 17.53 -23.25
CA PRO A 302 9.04 18.36 -22.12
C PRO A 302 7.77 18.77 -21.37
N GLN A 303 7.92 18.95 -20.06
CA GLN A 303 6.90 19.50 -19.18
C GLN A 303 6.10 20.62 -19.88
N ARG A 304 4.77 20.52 -19.88
CA ARG A 304 3.91 21.51 -20.54
C ARG A 304 4.08 22.86 -19.85
N LEU A 305 4.08 23.97 -20.61
CA LEU A 305 4.18 25.29 -19.99
C LEU A 305 2.94 25.62 -19.15
N PHE A 306 1.75 25.38 -19.71
CA PHE A 306 0.45 25.49 -19.05
C PHE A 306 -0.21 24.11 -19.08
N GLY A 307 -1.54 24.02 -19.14
CA GLY A 307 -2.25 22.75 -19.22
C GLY A 307 -2.42 22.16 -20.63
N LEU A 308 -3.49 21.39 -20.81
CA LEU A 308 -3.86 20.75 -22.07
C LEU A 308 -4.20 21.75 -23.16
N GLN A 309 -3.78 21.43 -24.38
CA GLN A 309 -4.05 22.21 -25.59
C GLN A 309 -4.41 21.29 -26.77
N GLY A 310 -4.95 21.87 -27.84
CA GLY A 310 -5.21 21.16 -29.09
C GLY A 310 -6.09 19.91 -28.91
N SER A 311 -5.71 18.81 -29.56
CA SER A 311 -6.48 17.55 -29.54
C SER A 311 -6.60 16.94 -28.15
N ALA A 312 -5.57 17.05 -27.31
CA ALA A 312 -5.62 16.54 -25.93
C ALA A 312 -6.67 17.29 -25.10
N LEU A 313 -6.75 18.61 -25.26
CA LEU A 313 -7.79 19.41 -24.63
C LEU A 313 -9.19 19.02 -25.13
N THR A 314 -9.37 18.87 -26.44
CA THR A 314 -10.67 18.47 -27.01
C THR A 314 -11.11 17.11 -26.47
N ARG A 315 -10.21 16.13 -26.37
CA ARG A 315 -10.51 14.83 -25.74
C ARG A 315 -10.90 14.97 -24.27
N ALA A 316 -10.17 15.79 -23.51
CA ALA A 316 -10.50 16.05 -22.11
C ALA A 316 -11.87 16.72 -21.96
N GLN A 317 -12.23 17.64 -22.86
CA GLN A 317 -13.55 18.29 -22.83
C GLN A 317 -14.70 17.28 -23.01
N TYR A 318 -14.56 16.33 -23.94
CA TYR A 318 -15.56 15.25 -24.07
C TYR A 318 -15.67 14.42 -22.79
N TRP A 319 -14.53 14.04 -22.21
CA TRP A 319 -14.52 13.32 -20.94
C TRP A 319 -15.18 14.12 -19.80
N ILE A 320 -14.89 15.42 -19.71
CA ILE A 320 -15.46 16.34 -18.72
C ILE A 320 -16.98 16.42 -18.88
N GLN A 321 -17.48 16.53 -20.10
CA GLN A 321 -18.92 16.61 -20.37
C GLN A 321 -19.66 15.34 -19.94
N GLU A 322 -19.02 14.18 -20.05
CA GLU A 322 -19.60 12.89 -19.66
C GLU A 322 -19.51 12.63 -18.15
N HIS A 323 -18.40 13.02 -17.51
CA HIS A 323 -18.03 12.54 -16.17
C HIS A 323 -17.97 13.60 -15.08
N ILE A 324 -18.06 14.90 -15.40
CA ILE A 324 -18.13 15.99 -14.42
C ILE A 324 -19.57 16.49 -14.32
N LYS A 325 -20.03 16.79 -13.10
CA LYS A 325 -21.38 17.34 -12.90
C LYS A 325 -21.52 18.67 -13.65
N PRO A 326 -22.69 18.95 -14.28
CA PRO A 326 -22.86 20.12 -15.14
C PRO A 326 -22.42 21.46 -14.52
N GLU A 327 -22.66 21.66 -13.23
CA GLU A 327 -22.29 22.86 -12.49
C GLU A 327 -20.78 23.11 -12.38
N TYR A 328 -19.93 22.08 -12.54
CA TYR A 328 -18.48 22.18 -12.44
C TYR A 328 -17.76 22.06 -13.81
N GLN A 329 -18.45 21.74 -14.90
CA GLN A 329 -17.81 21.45 -16.19
C GLN A 329 -16.94 22.61 -16.70
N THR A 330 -17.48 23.83 -16.74
CA THR A 330 -16.74 25.03 -17.19
C THR A 330 -15.48 25.27 -16.34
N GLN A 331 -15.58 25.03 -15.03
CA GLN A 331 -14.48 25.18 -14.10
C GLN A 331 -13.40 24.15 -14.35
N VAL A 332 -13.76 22.87 -14.47
CA VAL A 332 -12.79 21.79 -14.75
C VAL A 332 -12.14 21.99 -16.12
N GLU A 333 -12.89 22.46 -17.13
CA GLU A 333 -12.32 22.83 -18.43
C GLU A 333 -11.30 23.98 -18.35
N ALA A 334 -11.53 24.97 -17.49
CA ALA A 334 -10.56 26.04 -17.24
C ALA A 334 -9.34 25.50 -16.47
N PHE A 335 -9.57 24.64 -15.48
CA PHE A 335 -8.53 24.02 -14.67
C PHE A 335 -7.56 23.19 -15.51
N VAL A 336 -8.05 22.33 -16.40
CA VAL A 336 -7.16 21.51 -17.26
C VAL A 336 -6.36 22.34 -18.27
N LYS A 337 -6.75 23.60 -18.54
CA LYS A 337 -6.00 24.52 -19.42
C LYS A 337 -4.94 25.30 -18.66
N LEU A 338 -5.21 25.68 -17.41
CA LEU A 338 -4.37 26.57 -16.62
C LEU A 338 -4.41 26.20 -15.12
N PRO A 339 -3.82 25.05 -14.73
CA PRO A 339 -4.01 24.51 -13.39
C PRO A 339 -3.41 25.39 -12.28
N GLY A 340 -2.27 26.05 -12.54
CA GLY A 340 -1.63 26.93 -11.55
C GLY A 340 -2.30 28.29 -11.35
N SER A 341 -3.43 28.57 -12.00
CA SER A 341 -4.25 29.77 -11.73
C SER A 341 -5.61 29.43 -11.11
N ASN A 342 -5.81 28.16 -10.73
CA ASN A 342 -7.05 27.76 -10.10
C ASN A 342 -7.11 28.26 -8.66
N VAL A 343 -8.13 29.06 -8.38
CA VAL A 343 -8.37 29.66 -7.07
C VAL A 343 -9.44 28.93 -6.27
N ASP A 344 -10.02 27.88 -6.83
CA ASP A 344 -11.07 27.09 -6.20
C ASP A 344 -10.49 25.84 -5.56
N ALA A 345 -10.64 25.73 -4.24
CA ALA A 345 -10.20 24.59 -3.44
C ALA A 345 -11.21 23.43 -3.39
N THR A 346 -12.30 23.48 -4.17
CA THR A 346 -13.30 22.41 -4.23
C THR A 346 -12.63 21.08 -4.59
N PRO A 347 -12.81 20.02 -3.79
CA PRO A 347 -12.23 18.72 -4.08
C PRO A 347 -12.80 18.07 -5.35
N LEU A 348 -11.96 17.37 -6.12
CA LEU A 348 -12.40 16.68 -7.33
C LEU A 348 -13.48 15.61 -7.07
N ILE A 349 -13.46 14.96 -5.89
CA ILE A 349 -14.47 13.99 -5.46
C ILE A 349 -15.89 14.58 -5.53
N ASP A 350 -16.02 15.88 -5.26
CA ASP A 350 -17.30 16.59 -5.28
C ASP A 350 -17.71 17.05 -6.68
N MET A 351 -16.75 17.18 -7.61
CA MET A 351 -17.02 17.60 -8.98
C MET A 351 -17.47 16.46 -9.89
N ILE A 352 -17.04 15.23 -9.60
CA ILE A 352 -17.29 14.08 -10.46
C ILE A 352 -18.75 13.62 -10.37
N ASN A 353 -19.32 13.32 -11.54
CA ASN A 353 -20.58 12.61 -11.67
C ASN A 353 -20.33 11.10 -11.57
N TRP A 354 -20.52 10.55 -10.37
CA TRP A 354 -20.30 9.12 -10.07
C TRP A 354 -21.41 8.18 -10.57
N LYS A 355 -22.41 8.70 -11.30
CA LYS A 355 -23.58 7.95 -11.75
C LYS A 355 -23.32 7.10 -12.99
#